data_AF-A0A6A3FZG9-F1
#
_entry.id   AF-A0A6A3FZG9-F1
#
_cell.length_a   1.000
_cell.length_b   1.000
_cell.length_c   1.000
_cell.angle_alpha   90.00
_cell.angle_beta   90.00
_cell.angle_gamma   90.00
#
_symmetry.space_group_name_H-M   'P 1'
#
loop_
_entity.id
_entity.type
_entity.pdbx_description
1 polymer ?
#
loop_
_entity_poly.entity_id
_entity_poly.type
_entity_poly.pdbx_seq_one_letter_code
_entity_poly.pdbx_strand_id
1 'polypeptide(L)'
;MPDPINAGQLQQFTCAVNWMRQNIPQYTQMVSPLLAVIDAAAKIAGGRKTKQLSRVHLAAVGWNQEHVDALTAIRQALCDMVPLAHPDASKEVCLYCDASQDFWGAICTGVDQSDLSKHLSQQNHTPLAFLSGKFTPAQSRWPTIEKEAFAIVESAKRLEYLLLRP
;
A
#
# COMPACT_ATOMS: atom_id res chain seq x y z
N MET A 1 2.31 -19.88 -5.19
CA MET A 1 0.91 -19.78 -5.67
C MET A 1 0.95 -19.71 -7.19
N PRO A 2 0.11 -20.46 -7.93
CA PRO A 2 0.14 -20.44 -9.39
C PRO A 2 -0.22 -19.06 -9.95
N ASP A 3 0.16 -18.82 -11.21
CA ASP A 3 -0.21 -17.59 -11.91
C ASP A 3 -1.72 -17.53 -12.16
N PRO A 4 -2.35 -16.36 -11.96
CA PRO A 4 -3.78 -16.21 -12.20
C PRO A 4 -4.05 -16.23 -13.70
N ILE A 5 -5.11 -16.94 -14.09
CA ILE A 5 -5.55 -17.06 -15.49
C ILE A 5 -6.85 -16.27 -15.72
N ASN A 6 -7.64 -16.08 -14.65
CA ASN A 6 -8.89 -15.30 -14.65
C ASN A 6 -8.91 -14.21 -13.57
N ALA A 7 -9.80 -13.24 -13.72
CA ALA A 7 -9.92 -12.10 -12.82
C ALA A 7 -10.33 -12.49 -11.40
N GLY A 8 -11.04 -13.62 -11.21
CA GLY A 8 -11.38 -14.12 -9.88
C GLY A 8 -10.15 -14.60 -9.09
N GLN A 9 -9.23 -15.30 -9.75
CA GLN A 9 -7.96 -15.72 -9.14
C GLN A 9 -7.05 -14.52 -8.84
N LEU A 10 -7.00 -13.53 -9.76
CA LEU A 10 -6.27 -12.29 -9.52
C LEU A 10 -6.86 -11.51 -8.33
N GLN A 11 -8.18 -11.40 -8.23
CA GLN A 11 -8.84 -10.78 -7.09
C GLN A 11 -8.51 -11.50 -5.78
N GLN A 12 -8.58 -12.84 -5.77
CA GLN A 12 -8.24 -13.64 -4.60
C GLN A 12 -6.79 -13.40 -4.15
N PHE A 13 -5.84 -13.37 -5.09
CA PHE A 13 -4.45 -13.01 -4.82
C PHE A 13 -4.37 -11.64 -4.15
N THR A 14 -4.92 -10.60 -4.80
CA THR A 14 -4.83 -9.23 -4.31
C THR A 14 -5.47 -9.07 -2.93
N CYS A 15 -6.61 -9.72 -2.67
CA CYS A 15 -7.23 -9.73 -1.35
C CYS A 15 -6.34 -10.38 -0.28
N ALA A 16 -5.68 -11.49 -0.60
CA ALA A 16 -4.76 -12.16 0.33
C ALA A 16 -3.56 -11.27 0.67
N VAL A 17 -2.92 -10.66 -0.34
CA VAL A 17 -1.77 -9.77 -0.10
C VAL A 17 -2.18 -8.50 0.64
N ASN A 18 -3.39 -7.97 0.41
CA ASN A 18 -3.88 -6.78 1.11
C ASN A 18 -3.92 -6.96 2.64
N TRP A 19 -4.02 -8.19 3.15
CA TRP A 19 -3.90 -8.48 4.57
C TRP A 19 -2.52 -8.12 5.14
N MET A 20 -1.47 -8.29 4.32
CA MET A 20 -0.07 -8.01 4.70
C MET A 20 0.38 -6.57 4.41
N ARG A 21 -0.49 -5.71 3.84
CA ARG A 21 -0.11 -4.41 3.29
C ARG A 21 0.64 -3.49 4.25
N GLN A 22 0.44 -3.62 5.56
CA GLN A 22 1.10 -2.77 6.55
C GLN A 22 2.58 -3.10 6.74
N ASN A 23 3.05 -4.26 6.26
CA ASN A 23 4.46 -4.68 6.28
C ASN A 23 5.18 -4.37 4.96
N ILE A 24 4.47 -3.80 3.98
CA ILE A 24 4.95 -3.61 2.61
C ILE A 24 5.00 -2.11 2.29
N PRO A 25 6.20 -1.52 2.16
CA PRO A 25 6.35 -0.14 1.72
C PRO A 25 5.69 0.08 0.35
N GLN A 26 5.01 1.22 0.17
CA GLN A 26 4.43 1.64 -1.13
C GLN A 26 3.47 0.62 -1.78
N TYR A 27 2.88 -0.28 -0.99
CA TYR A 27 1.99 -1.37 -1.45
C TYR A 27 0.96 -0.93 -2.51
N THR A 28 0.27 0.19 -2.28
CA THR A 28 -0.83 0.62 -3.16
C THR A 28 -0.36 0.95 -4.58
N GLN A 29 0.84 1.48 -4.74
CA GLN A 29 1.42 1.76 -6.05
C GLN A 29 1.73 0.46 -6.79
N MET A 30 2.34 -0.51 -6.11
CA MET A 30 2.68 -1.82 -6.70
C MET A 30 1.45 -2.60 -7.16
N VAL A 31 0.35 -2.56 -6.40
CA VAL A 31 -0.87 -3.31 -6.71
C VAL A 31 -1.81 -2.59 -7.68
N SER A 32 -1.60 -1.30 -7.93
CA SER A 32 -2.50 -0.48 -8.78
C SER A 32 -2.73 -1.05 -10.18
N PRO A 33 -1.72 -1.56 -10.92
CA PRO A 33 -1.93 -2.17 -12.24
C PRO A 33 -2.86 -3.38 -12.16
N LEU A 34 -2.71 -4.23 -11.15
CA LEU A 34 -3.54 -5.42 -10.97
C LEU A 34 -4.99 -5.06 -10.63
N LEU A 35 -5.20 -4.03 -9.80
CA LEU A 35 -6.53 -3.52 -9.48
C LEU A 35 -7.23 -2.95 -10.72
N ALA A 36 -6.50 -2.28 -11.62
CA ALA A 36 -7.06 -1.77 -12.87
C ALA A 36 -7.60 -2.89 -13.76
N VAL A 37 -6.89 -4.03 -13.85
CA VAL A 37 -7.37 -5.22 -14.57
C VAL A 37 -8.62 -5.81 -13.93
N ILE A 38 -8.66 -5.91 -12.60
CA ILE A 38 -9.83 -6.40 -11.87
C ILE A 38 -11.05 -5.49 -12.14
N ASP A 39 -10.84 -4.17 -12.16
CA ASP A 39 -11.89 -3.19 -12.45
C ASP A 39 -12.39 -3.27 -13.90
N ALA A 40 -11.48 -3.46 -14.87
CA ALA A 40 -11.86 -3.71 -16.25
C ALA A 40 -12.68 -5.00 -16.39
N ALA A 41 -12.25 -6.08 -15.74
CA ALA A 41 -12.97 -7.35 -15.72
C ALA A 41 -14.34 -7.23 -15.04
N ALA A 42 -14.45 -6.45 -13.96
CA ALA A 42 -15.71 -6.23 -13.25
C ALA A 42 -16.77 -5.53 -14.11
N LYS A 43 -16.35 -4.60 -14.98
CA LYS A 43 -17.24 -3.93 -15.95
C LYS A 43 -17.84 -4.94 -16.95
N ILE A 44 -17.03 -5.88 -17.43
CA ILE A 44 -17.48 -6.94 -18.36
C ILE A 44 -18.35 -7.97 -17.64
N ALA A 45 -17.95 -8.39 -16.44
CA ALA A 45 -18.64 -9.40 -15.65
C ALA A 45 -19.97 -8.93 -15.01
N GLY A 46 -20.24 -7.63 -15.04
CA GLY A 46 -21.40 -7.02 -14.38
C GLY A 46 -21.32 -7.05 -12.84
N GLY A 47 -20.11 -7.13 -12.28
CA GLY A 47 -19.91 -7.15 -10.83
C GLY A 47 -18.55 -7.67 -10.38
N ARG A 48 -18.23 -7.47 -9.09
CA ARG A 48 -16.96 -7.86 -8.46
C ARG A 48 -17.03 -9.18 -7.67
N LYS A 49 -18.14 -9.92 -7.72
CA LYS A 49 -18.21 -11.22 -7.02
C LYS A 49 -17.26 -12.19 -7.70
N THR A 50 -16.52 -12.97 -6.92
CA THR A 50 -15.51 -13.92 -7.45
C THR A 50 -16.09 -14.84 -8.53
N LYS A 51 -17.29 -15.39 -8.34
CA LYS A 51 -17.97 -16.24 -9.35
C LYS A 51 -18.21 -15.52 -10.69
N GLN A 52 -18.45 -14.21 -10.67
CA GLN A 52 -18.61 -13.40 -11.89
C GLN A 52 -17.25 -13.16 -12.54
N LEU A 53 -16.25 -12.73 -11.77
CA LEU A 53 -14.91 -12.43 -12.26
C LEU A 53 -14.15 -13.66 -12.77
N SER A 54 -14.38 -14.85 -12.20
CA SER A 54 -13.76 -16.09 -12.66
C SER A 54 -14.14 -16.48 -14.09
N ARG A 55 -15.20 -15.88 -14.66
CA ARG A 55 -15.61 -16.08 -16.05
C ARG A 55 -14.82 -15.21 -17.04
N VAL A 56 -14.07 -14.24 -16.55
CA VAL A 56 -13.30 -13.30 -17.39
C VAL A 56 -11.83 -13.70 -17.37
N HIS A 57 -11.33 -14.16 -18.52
CA HIS A 57 -9.91 -14.45 -18.72
C HIS A 57 -9.09 -13.16 -18.75
N LEU A 58 -7.93 -13.17 -18.10
CA LEU A 58 -7.07 -11.99 -18.01
C LEU A 58 -6.60 -11.50 -19.39
N ALA A 59 -6.29 -12.43 -20.30
CA ALA A 59 -5.90 -12.10 -21.67
C ALA A 59 -6.98 -11.29 -22.44
N ALA A 60 -8.26 -11.46 -22.08
CA ALA A 60 -9.36 -10.72 -22.70
C ALA A 60 -9.55 -9.29 -22.15
N VAL A 61 -8.82 -8.93 -21.08
CA VAL A 61 -8.93 -7.63 -20.38
C VAL A 61 -7.61 -6.87 -20.33
N GLY A 62 -6.76 -7.07 -21.34
CA GLY A 62 -5.53 -6.29 -21.50
C GLY A 62 -4.37 -6.73 -20.60
N TRP A 63 -4.43 -7.95 -20.03
CA TRP A 63 -3.29 -8.51 -19.32
C TRP A 63 -2.06 -8.62 -20.23
N ASN A 64 -0.93 -8.11 -19.76
CA ASN A 64 0.29 -7.94 -20.52
C ASN A 64 1.51 -8.03 -19.58
N GLN A 65 2.71 -7.76 -20.09
CA GLN A 65 3.95 -7.83 -19.32
C GLN A 65 3.98 -6.93 -18.08
N GLU A 66 3.43 -5.72 -18.14
CA GLU A 66 3.35 -4.80 -17.00
C GLU A 66 2.67 -5.45 -15.78
N HIS A 67 1.60 -6.21 -16.04
CA HIS A 67 0.85 -6.89 -15.00
C HIS A 67 1.59 -8.11 -14.45
N VAL A 68 2.35 -8.81 -15.30
CA VAL A 68 3.23 -9.91 -14.88
C VAL A 68 4.36 -9.38 -13.99
N ASP A 69 4.94 -8.24 -14.35
CA ASP A 69 5.99 -7.57 -13.58
C ASP A 69 5.44 -7.09 -12.23
N ALA A 70 4.26 -6.47 -12.21
CA ALA A 70 3.58 -6.06 -10.98
C ALA A 70 3.27 -7.27 -10.07
N LEU A 71 2.78 -8.37 -10.64
CA LEU A 71 2.53 -9.61 -9.89
C LEU A 71 3.82 -10.16 -9.26
N THR A 72 4.92 -10.13 -10.02
CA THR A 72 6.24 -10.59 -9.58
C THR A 72 6.80 -9.70 -8.47
N ALA A 73 6.73 -8.37 -8.64
CA ALA A 73 7.16 -7.40 -7.65
C ALA A 73 6.41 -7.58 -6.32
N ILE A 74 5.10 -7.83 -6.35
CA ILE A 74 4.31 -8.07 -5.12
C ILE A 74 4.70 -9.38 -4.44
N ARG A 75 4.97 -10.44 -5.21
CA ARG A 75 5.45 -11.71 -4.65
C ARG A 75 6.82 -11.53 -3.99
N GLN A 76 7.71 -10.76 -4.61
CA GLN A 76 9.01 -10.44 -4.02
C GLN A 76 8.83 -9.61 -2.74
N ALA A 77 7.96 -8.60 -2.75
CA ALA A 77 7.65 -7.79 -1.58
C ALA A 77 7.03 -8.60 -0.42
N LEU A 78 6.35 -9.72 -0.71
CA LEU A 78 5.89 -10.65 0.31
C LEU A 78 7.05 -11.44 0.95
N CYS A 79 8.07 -11.78 0.17
CA CYS A 79 9.29 -12.41 0.70
C CYS A 79 10.11 -11.41 1.52
N ASP A 80 10.15 -10.15 1.07
CA ASP A 80 10.96 -9.08 1.66
C ASP A 80 10.15 -8.21 2.65
N MET A 81 9.05 -8.74 3.20
CA MET A 81 8.21 -8.00 4.14
C MET A 81 9.03 -7.51 5.33
N VAL A 82 8.79 -6.25 5.69
CA VAL A 82 9.49 -5.62 6.81
C VAL A 82 8.84 -6.09 8.12
N PRO A 83 9.60 -6.71 9.03
CA PRO A 83 9.09 -7.02 10.36
C PRO A 83 8.75 -5.73 11.11
N LEU A 84 7.52 -5.63 11.60
CA LEU A 84 7.08 -4.50 12.42
C LEU A 84 7.37 -4.76 13.89
N ALA A 85 7.88 -3.74 14.57
CA ALA A 85 8.09 -3.76 16.01
C ALA A 85 6.78 -3.48 16.77
N HIS A 86 6.72 -3.96 18.02
CA HIS A 86 5.66 -3.53 18.92
C HIS A 86 5.90 -2.08 19.38
N PRO A 87 4.83 -1.28 19.57
CA PRO A 87 4.96 0.07 20.13
C PRO A 87 5.61 0.02 21.51
N ASP A 88 6.63 0.85 21.70
CA ASP A 88 7.38 0.98 22.95
C ASP A 88 7.14 2.38 23.52
N ALA A 89 6.66 2.45 24.75
CA ALA A 89 6.36 3.71 25.44
C ALA A 89 7.62 4.55 25.72
N SER A 90 8.81 3.93 25.77
CA SER A 90 10.08 4.62 26.00
C SER A 90 10.66 5.28 24.74
N LYS A 91 10.16 4.91 23.55
CA LYS A 91 10.62 5.43 22.27
C LYS A 91 9.78 6.61 21.82
N GLU A 92 10.34 7.49 21.04
CA GLU A 92 9.61 8.54 20.35
C GLU A 92 9.05 8.00 19.03
N VAL A 93 7.82 8.41 18.70
CA VAL A 93 7.15 7.97 17.47
C VAL A 93 7.32 9.04 16.41
N CYS A 94 7.94 8.65 15.30
CA CYS A 94 8.14 9.51 14.14
C CYS A 94 7.23 9.07 12.99
N LEU A 95 6.46 10.01 12.44
CA LEU A 95 5.65 9.81 11.24
C LEU A 95 6.27 10.56 10.06
N TYR A 96 6.56 9.82 8.99
CA TYR A 96 7.02 10.37 7.73
C TYR A 96 5.96 10.13 6.67
N CYS A 97 5.61 11.17 5.94
CA CYS A 97 4.60 11.13 4.89
C CYS A 97 5.20 11.68 3.60
N ASP A 98 4.77 11.12 2.47
CA ASP A 98 5.12 11.63 1.15
C ASP A 98 3.94 11.43 0.19
N ALA A 99 3.86 12.28 -0.83
CA ALA A 99 2.82 12.26 -1.84
C ALA A 99 3.41 12.51 -3.23
N SER A 100 3.02 11.66 -4.18
CA SER A 100 3.27 11.85 -5.60
C SER A 100 2.02 12.41 -6.30
N GLN A 101 2.04 12.46 -7.63
CA GLN A 101 0.88 12.91 -8.39
C GLN A 101 -0.35 12.01 -8.20
N ASP A 102 -0.16 10.70 -8.10
CA ASP A 102 -1.25 9.73 -8.11
C ASP A 102 -1.39 8.95 -6.80
N PHE A 103 -0.34 8.94 -5.97
CA PHE A 103 -0.25 8.11 -4.77
C PHE A 103 0.24 8.89 -3.57
N TRP A 104 0.01 8.34 -2.39
CA TRP A 104 0.62 8.79 -1.15
C TRP A 104 1.11 7.59 -0.35
N GLY A 105 2.09 7.85 0.52
CA GLY A 105 2.71 6.87 1.40
C GLY A 105 3.03 7.46 2.75
N ALA A 106 3.12 6.60 3.75
CA ALA A 106 3.62 6.96 5.06
C ALA A 106 4.34 5.78 5.72
N ILE A 107 5.30 6.11 6.56
CA ILE A 107 5.93 5.17 7.49
C ILE A 107 5.88 5.77 8.89
N CYS A 108 5.48 4.96 9.85
CA CYS A 108 5.57 5.26 11.26
C CYS A 108 6.65 4.39 11.89
N THR A 109 7.54 5.00 12.67
CA THR A 109 8.69 4.34 13.29
C THR A 109 8.84 4.75 14.74
N GLY A 110 9.41 3.87 15.57
CA GLY A 110 9.94 4.22 16.88
C GLY A 110 11.43 4.57 16.80
N VAL A 111 11.87 5.55 17.57
CA VAL A 111 13.28 5.96 17.72
C VAL A 111 13.58 6.26 19.18
N ASP A 112 14.77 5.91 19.66
CA ASP A 112 15.17 6.26 21.02
C ASP A 112 15.34 7.79 21.17
N GLN A 113 14.95 8.35 22.31
CA GLN A 113 14.97 9.80 22.51
C GLN A 113 16.37 10.42 22.33
N SER A 114 17.42 9.69 22.68
CA SER A 114 18.82 10.09 22.46
C SER A 114 19.19 10.20 20.97
N ASP A 115 18.55 9.39 20.12
CA ASP A 115 18.79 9.35 18.68
C ASP A 115 18.15 10.52 17.95
N LEU A 116 17.11 11.16 18.50
CA LEU A 116 16.45 12.32 17.87
C LEU A 116 17.38 13.50 17.58
N SER A 117 18.47 13.63 18.34
CA SER A 117 19.50 14.66 18.13
C SER A 117 20.43 14.37 16.95
N LYS A 118 20.46 13.13 16.46
CA LYS A 118 21.30 12.69 15.35
C LYS A 118 20.67 13.05 14.01
N HIS A 119 21.51 13.14 12.98
CA HIS A 119 21.03 13.24 11.60
C HIS A 119 20.14 12.05 11.24
N LEU A 120 19.10 12.24 10.44
CA LEU A 120 18.08 11.22 10.13
C LEU A 120 18.68 9.89 9.67
N SER A 121 19.73 9.93 8.83
CA SER A 121 20.42 8.72 8.35
C SER A 121 21.19 7.94 9.43
N GLN A 122 21.34 8.50 10.62
CA GLN A 122 22.03 7.90 11.78
C GLN A 122 21.06 7.53 12.90
N GLN A 123 19.78 7.85 12.76
CA GLN A 123 18.75 7.47 13.73
C GLN A 123 18.40 6.00 13.57
N ASN A 124 18.35 5.26 14.67
CA ASN A 124 17.97 3.85 14.64
C ASN A 124 16.45 3.69 14.66
N HIS A 125 15.84 3.68 13.48
CA HIS A 125 14.39 3.53 13.31
C HIS A 125 13.94 2.08 13.41
N THR A 126 12.98 1.81 14.28
CA THR A 126 12.22 0.55 14.31
C THR A 126 10.86 0.74 13.64
N PRO A 127 10.56 0.06 12.51
CA PRO A 127 9.28 0.21 11.80
C PRO A 127 8.08 -0.21 12.64
N LEU A 128 7.03 0.60 12.67
CA LEU A 128 5.78 0.30 13.39
C LEU A 128 4.62 0.05 12.43
N ALA A 129 4.54 0.79 11.32
CA ALA A 129 3.54 0.59 10.28
C ALA A 129 3.93 1.27 8.96
N PHE A 130 3.52 0.67 7.84
CA PHE A 130 3.49 1.32 6.53
C PHE A 130 2.05 1.60 6.09
N LEU A 131 1.83 2.80 5.57
CA LEU A 131 0.60 3.20 4.91
C LEU A 131 0.87 3.58 3.46
N SER A 132 -0.12 3.36 2.62
CA SER A 132 -0.15 3.88 1.26
C SER A 132 -1.59 3.96 0.76
N GLY A 133 -1.80 4.81 -0.22
CA GLY A 133 -3.07 4.94 -0.93
C GLY A 133 -2.89 5.55 -2.31
N LYS A 134 -3.95 5.45 -3.11
CA LYS A 134 -4.07 6.11 -4.42
C LYS A 134 -5.09 7.23 -4.28
N PHE A 135 -4.81 8.38 -4.87
CA PHE A 135 -5.77 9.46 -4.94
C PHE A 135 -6.96 9.07 -5.81
N THR A 136 -8.17 9.42 -5.37
CA THR A 136 -9.36 9.33 -6.22
C THR A 136 -9.26 10.30 -7.39
N PRO A 137 -10.03 10.11 -8.48
CA PRO A 137 -9.96 11.00 -9.64
C PRO A 137 -10.20 12.49 -9.31
N ALA A 138 -10.97 12.80 -8.27
CA ALA A 138 -11.16 14.17 -7.80
C ALA A 138 -9.90 14.68 -7.07
N GLN A 139 -9.33 13.87 -6.18
CA GLN A 139 -8.14 14.21 -5.39
C GLN A 139 -6.86 14.32 -6.24
N SER A 140 -6.75 13.55 -7.33
CA SER A 140 -5.60 13.64 -8.24
C SER A 140 -5.45 15.02 -8.89
N ARG A 141 -6.50 15.86 -8.87
CA ARG A 141 -6.48 17.23 -9.41
C ARG A 141 -6.06 18.29 -8.40
N TRP A 142 -5.89 17.92 -7.14
CA TRP A 142 -5.43 18.85 -6.11
C TRP A 142 -4.01 19.34 -6.41
N PRO A 143 -3.67 20.58 -6.00
CA PRO A 143 -2.29 21.04 -5.98
C PRO A 143 -1.39 20.12 -5.13
N THR A 144 -0.10 20.07 -5.44
CA THR A 144 0.88 19.23 -4.71
C THR A 144 0.83 19.45 -3.20
N ILE A 145 0.74 20.70 -2.75
CA ILE A 145 0.67 21.03 -1.31
C ILE A 145 -0.56 20.44 -0.60
N GLU A 146 -1.70 20.35 -1.28
CA GLU A 146 -2.91 19.73 -0.73
C GLU A 146 -2.79 18.21 -0.68
N LYS A 147 -2.09 17.60 -1.65
CA LYS A 147 -1.79 16.16 -1.66
C LYS A 147 -0.83 15.77 -0.53
N GLU A 148 0.20 16.57 -0.30
CA GLU A 148 1.13 16.40 0.83
C GLU A 148 0.40 16.55 2.17
N ALA A 149 -0.43 17.59 2.33
CA ALA A 149 -1.26 17.78 3.51
C ALA A 149 -2.23 16.61 3.74
N PHE A 150 -2.85 16.10 2.67
CA PHE A 150 -3.71 14.92 2.75
C PHE A 150 -2.96 13.69 3.27
N ALA A 151 -1.75 13.43 2.76
CA ALA A 151 -0.94 12.30 3.22
C ALA A 151 -0.67 12.37 4.72
N ILE A 152 -0.34 13.56 5.25
CA ILE A 152 -0.13 13.79 6.69
C ILE A 152 -1.40 13.53 7.49
N VAL A 153 -2.52 14.17 7.12
CA VAL A 153 -3.79 14.07 7.86
C VAL A 153 -4.34 12.65 7.83
N GLU A 154 -4.34 12.01 6.67
CA GLU A 154 -4.85 10.64 6.52
C GLU A 154 -4.00 9.64 7.30
N SER A 155 -2.69 9.81 7.29
CA SER A 155 -1.77 8.94 8.05
C SER A 155 -1.93 9.14 9.56
N ALA A 156 -2.04 10.39 10.01
CA ALA A 156 -2.24 10.71 11.43
C ALA A 156 -3.55 10.11 11.97
N LYS A 157 -4.64 10.19 11.19
CA LYS A 157 -5.93 9.57 11.55
C LYS A 157 -5.84 8.05 11.61
N ARG A 158 -5.23 7.42 10.60
CA ARG A 158 -5.16 5.96 10.51
C ARG A 158 -4.21 5.35 11.54
N LEU A 159 -3.21 6.09 11.99
CA LEU A 159 -2.23 5.68 13.00
C LEU A 159 -2.46 6.40 14.34
N GLU A 160 -3.66 6.92 14.58
CA GLU A 160 -4.01 7.62 15.81
C GLU A 160 -3.68 6.77 17.04
N TYR A 161 -3.92 5.46 16.99
CA TYR A 161 -3.60 4.50 18.05
C TYR A 161 -2.09 4.33 18.34
N LEU A 162 -1.20 4.75 17.44
CA LEU A 162 0.25 4.81 17.65
C LEU A 162 0.73 6.20 18.07
N LEU A 163 0.06 7.24 17.60
CA LEU A 163 0.46 8.64 17.80
C LEU A 163 -0.09 9.22 19.10
N LEU A 164 -1.32 8.85 19.47
CA LEU A 164 -1.94 9.22 20.73
C LEU A 164 -1.71 8.09 21.73
N ARG A 165 -0.54 8.13 22.38
CA ARG A 165 -0.20 7.21 23.46
C ARG A 165 -0.75 7.75 24.78
N PRO A 166 -1.44 6.94 25.60
CA PRO A 166 -1.89 7.34 26.93
C PRO A 166 -0.72 7.55 27.90
#